data_AF-A0A3N9PVP9-F1
#
_entry.id   AF-A0A3N9PVP9-F1
#
_cell.length_a   1.000
_cell.length_b   1.000
_cell.length_c   1.000
_cell.angle_alpha   90.00
_cell.angle_beta   90.00
_cell.angle_gamma   90.00
#
_symmetry.space_group_name_H-M   'P 1'
#
loop_
_entity.id
_entity.type
_entity.pdbx_description
1 polymer ?
#
loop_
_entity_poly.entity_id
_entity_poly.type
_entity_poly.pdbx_seq_one_letter_code
_entity_poly.pdbx_strand_id
1 'polypeptide(L)'
;YNVNIPIGAMIEIPSAAATADIVARECDFLSIGTNDLIQYATAVDRGNKNLDYLYQPYNPAVLRFIQQTIEKGHQQAVWVGMCGEMASDPLMTMVLIGMGLDEFSVSPVSHLLIKQIIRNVDFHDCEAAAKAALAGSTSEEVQAYLKTLYNDKLDKLLRG
;
A
#
# COMPACT_ATOMS: atom_id res chain seq x y z
N TYR A 1 3.79 29.33 16.75
CA TYR A 1 3.23 28.98 15.43
C TYR A 1 4.40 28.56 14.54
N ASN A 2 4.40 27.34 14.02
CA ASN A 2 5.44 26.92 13.09
C ASN A 2 4.93 27.26 11.67
N VAL A 3 5.62 28.18 10.99
CA VAL A 3 5.28 28.62 9.62
C VAL A 3 5.66 27.58 8.55
N ASN A 4 6.50 26.61 8.93
CA ASN A 4 7.00 25.54 8.06
C ASN A 4 6.38 24.20 8.46
N ILE A 5 5.11 24.18 8.88
CA ILE A 5 4.41 22.92 9.14
C ILE A 5 4.14 22.27 7.79
N PRO A 6 4.61 21.03 7.54
CA PRO A 6 4.31 20.32 6.32
C PRO A 6 2.81 20.06 6.20
N ILE A 7 2.27 20.33 5.02
CA ILE A 7 0.86 20.10 4.67
C ILE A 7 0.80 18.95 3.68
N GLY A 8 0.11 17.88 4.05
CA GLY A 8 -0.10 16.72 3.18
C GLY A 8 -1.57 16.47 2.89
N ALA A 9 -1.81 15.61 1.91
CA ALA A 9 -3.14 15.14 1.55
C ALA A 9 -3.26 13.63 1.73
N MET A 10 -4.42 13.20 2.25
CA MET A 10 -4.77 11.80 2.32
C MET A 10 -5.43 11.36 1.02
N ILE A 11 -4.85 10.35 0.38
CA ILE A 11 -5.32 9.78 -0.88
C ILE A 11 -6.11 8.52 -0.55
N GLU A 12 -7.39 8.72 -0.26
CA GLU A 12 -8.32 7.66 0.15
C GLU A 12 -9.58 7.58 -0.74
N ILE A 13 -9.66 8.45 -1.75
CA ILE A 13 -10.77 8.48 -2.71
C ILE A 13 -10.20 8.18 -4.11
N PRO A 14 -10.84 7.33 -4.93
CA PRO A 14 -10.37 6.99 -6.28
C PRO A 14 -10.13 8.22 -7.18
N SER A 15 -10.93 9.27 -7.04
CA SER A 15 -10.72 10.53 -7.76
C SER A 15 -9.41 11.21 -7.36
N ALA A 16 -9.07 11.22 -6.07
CA ALA A 16 -7.82 11.78 -5.57
C ALA A 16 -6.61 10.98 -6.05
N ALA A 17 -6.70 9.65 -6.09
CA ALA A 17 -5.65 8.79 -6.67
C ALA A 17 -5.49 9.06 -8.18
N ALA A 18 -6.61 9.17 -8.91
CA ALA A 18 -6.61 9.47 -10.33
C ALA A 18 -6.00 10.83 -10.67
N THR A 19 -6.11 11.82 -9.76
CA THR A 19 -5.53 13.17 -9.92
C THR A 19 -4.38 13.45 -8.96
N ALA A 20 -3.65 12.41 -8.50
CA ALA A 20 -2.61 12.56 -7.49
C ALA A 20 -1.48 13.51 -7.93
N ASP A 21 -1.23 13.65 -9.23
CA ASP A 21 -0.26 14.60 -9.80
C ASP A 21 -0.66 16.06 -9.60
N ILE A 22 -1.97 16.35 -9.60
CA ILE A 22 -2.52 17.68 -9.33
C ILE A 22 -2.44 17.96 -7.82
N VAL A 23 -2.82 16.98 -7.00
CA VAL A 23 -2.80 17.11 -5.54
C VAL A 23 -1.37 17.28 -5.02
N ALA A 24 -0.43 16.50 -5.54
CA ALA A 24 0.98 16.54 -5.13
C ALA A 24 1.62 17.92 -5.33
N ARG A 25 1.21 18.70 -6.34
CA ARG A 25 1.77 20.06 -6.56
C ARG A 25 1.49 21.03 -5.41
N GLU A 26 0.44 20.77 -4.64
CA GLU A 26 -0.05 21.64 -3.57
C GLU A 26 0.27 21.08 -2.17
N CYS A 27 1.04 19.98 -2.08
CA CYS A 27 1.29 19.26 -0.83
C CYS A 27 2.77 18.91 -0.67
N ASP A 28 3.25 18.92 0.57
CA ASP A 28 4.61 18.49 0.93
C ASP A 28 4.75 16.96 0.95
N PHE A 29 3.64 16.23 1.13
CA PHE A 29 3.58 14.77 1.14
C PHE A 29 2.18 14.25 0.82
N LEU A 30 2.10 12.99 0.38
CA LEU A 30 0.84 12.26 0.24
C LEU A 30 0.81 11.09 1.22
N SER A 31 -0.36 10.72 1.71
CA SER A 31 -0.56 9.50 2.50
C SER A 31 -1.74 8.70 1.97
N ILE A 32 -1.51 7.47 1.55
CA ILE A 32 -2.56 6.59 1.03
C ILE A 32 -3.36 6.04 2.21
N GLY A 33 -4.66 6.33 2.26
CA GLY A 33 -5.58 5.77 3.24
C GLY A 33 -6.26 4.53 2.68
N THR A 34 -5.67 3.34 2.87
CA THR A 34 -6.13 2.15 2.13
C THR A 34 -7.53 1.69 2.47
N ASN A 35 -7.97 1.90 3.71
CA ASN A 35 -9.26 1.38 4.18
C ASN A 35 -10.43 1.99 3.40
N ASP A 36 -10.42 3.31 3.25
CA ASP A 36 -11.47 4.02 2.52
C ASP A 36 -11.22 3.95 1.00
N LEU A 37 -9.95 3.89 0.56
CA LEU A 37 -9.63 3.67 -0.86
C LEU A 37 -10.19 2.34 -1.37
N ILE A 38 -10.02 1.25 -0.60
CA ILE A 38 -10.57 -0.07 -0.95
C ILE A 38 -12.09 0.02 -0.99
N GLN A 39 -12.72 0.56 0.05
CA GLN A 39 -14.18 0.71 0.12
C GLN A 39 -14.75 1.45 -1.09
N TYR A 40 -14.19 2.61 -1.44
CA TYR A 40 -14.69 3.41 -2.55
C TYR A 40 -14.32 2.86 -3.92
N ALA A 41 -13.18 2.16 -4.05
CA ALA A 41 -12.79 1.52 -5.31
C ALA A 41 -13.62 0.27 -5.61
N THR A 42 -14.02 -0.50 -4.58
CA THR A 42 -14.82 -1.72 -4.75
C THR A 42 -16.32 -1.51 -4.55
N ALA A 43 -16.72 -0.32 -4.07
CA ALA A 43 -18.09 0.00 -3.65
C ALA A 43 -18.64 -0.94 -2.57
N VAL A 44 -17.77 -1.39 -1.65
CA VAL A 44 -18.10 -2.30 -0.54
C VAL A 44 -17.94 -1.57 0.78
N ASP A 45 -19.06 -1.40 1.51
CA ASP A 45 -19.06 -0.81 2.85
C ASP A 45 -18.42 -1.76 3.87
N ARG A 46 -17.27 -1.36 4.43
CA ARG A 46 -16.53 -2.13 5.45
C ARG A 46 -17.20 -2.19 6.82
N GLY A 47 -18.17 -1.30 7.08
CA GLY A 47 -18.98 -1.33 8.30
C GLY A 47 -20.11 -2.36 8.24
N ASN A 48 -20.43 -2.86 7.04
CA ASN A 48 -21.52 -3.79 6.84
C ASN A 48 -21.01 -5.25 6.85
N LYS A 49 -21.16 -5.90 8.00
CA LYS A 49 -20.77 -7.31 8.20
C LYS A 49 -21.31 -8.30 7.17
N ASN A 50 -22.42 -7.98 6.52
CA ASN A 50 -22.99 -8.83 5.47
C ASN A 50 -22.20 -8.75 4.16
N LEU A 51 -21.28 -7.80 4.01
CA LEU A 51 -20.48 -7.57 2.82
C LEU A 51 -18.97 -7.79 3.04
N ASP A 52 -18.54 -8.18 4.25
CA ASP A 52 -17.12 -8.39 4.58
C ASP A 52 -16.41 -9.32 3.57
N TYR A 53 -17.12 -10.33 3.04
CA TYR A 53 -16.58 -11.26 2.04
C TYR A 53 -16.29 -10.62 0.67
N LEU A 54 -16.83 -9.42 0.39
CA LEU A 54 -16.57 -8.64 -0.81
C LEU A 54 -15.43 -7.63 -0.62
N TYR A 55 -14.95 -7.43 0.62
CA TYR A 55 -13.82 -6.54 0.89
C TYR A 55 -12.53 -7.20 0.38
N GLN A 56 -12.04 -6.71 -0.76
CA GLN A 56 -10.89 -7.27 -1.47
C GLN A 56 -9.69 -6.31 -1.42
N PRO A 57 -8.83 -6.39 -0.38
CA PRO A 57 -7.68 -5.49 -0.25
C PRO A 57 -6.67 -5.67 -1.39
N TYR A 58 -6.57 -6.89 -1.95
CA TYR A 58 -5.63 -7.22 -3.03
C TYR A 58 -6.24 -7.06 -4.43
N ASN A 59 -7.35 -6.33 -4.54
CA ASN A 59 -8.00 -6.09 -5.83
C ASN A 59 -7.02 -5.35 -6.79
N PRO A 60 -6.86 -5.80 -8.04
CA PRO A 60 -5.93 -5.17 -8.98
C PRO A 60 -6.19 -3.67 -9.22
N ALA A 61 -7.44 -3.20 -9.12
CA ALA A 61 -7.74 -1.78 -9.24
C ALA A 61 -7.16 -0.97 -8.06
N VAL A 62 -7.26 -1.49 -6.83
CA VAL A 62 -6.67 -0.86 -5.64
C VAL A 62 -5.15 -0.80 -5.75
N LEU A 63 -4.51 -1.90 -6.15
CA LEU A 63 -3.05 -1.94 -6.33
C LEU A 63 -2.58 -0.94 -7.39
N ARG A 64 -3.33 -0.77 -8.48
CA ARG A 64 -3.04 0.23 -9.50
C ARG A 64 -3.23 1.65 -9.00
N PHE A 65 -4.23 1.92 -8.17
CA PHE A 65 -4.38 3.25 -7.53
C PHE A 65 -3.21 3.55 -6.58
N ILE A 66 -2.74 2.57 -5.83
CA ILE A 66 -1.55 2.71 -4.97
C ILE A 66 -0.32 3.04 -5.82
N GLN A 67 -0.02 2.20 -6.83
CA GLN A 67 1.12 2.42 -7.74
C GLN A 67 1.05 3.80 -8.42
N GLN A 68 -0.12 4.15 -8.96
CA GLN A 68 -0.33 5.43 -9.62
C GLN A 68 -0.11 6.61 -8.67
N THR A 69 -0.56 6.50 -7.41
CA THR A 69 -0.38 7.57 -6.42
C THR A 69 1.09 7.75 -6.09
N ILE A 70 1.83 6.66 -5.89
CA ILE A 70 3.28 6.68 -5.61
C ILE A 70 4.02 7.33 -6.79
N GLU A 71 3.81 6.83 -8.00
CA GLU A 71 4.47 7.34 -9.22
C GLU A 71 4.19 8.82 -9.44
N LYS A 72 2.94 9.25 -9.31
CA LYS A 72 2.55 10.65 -9.52
C LYS A 72 3.08 11.58 -8.43
N GLY A 73 3.14 11.13 -7.17
CA GLY A 73 3.78 11.87 -6.08
C GLY A 73 5.27 12.06 -6.37
N HIS A 74 5.99 10.98 -6.68
CA HIS A 74 7.41 11.02 -6.99
C HIS A 74 7.74 11.88 -8.22
N GLN A 75 6.88 11.90 -9.24
CA GLN A 75 7.02 12.79 -10.40
C GLN A 75 6.98 14.29 -10.03
N GLN A 76 6.35 14.64 -8.91
CA GLN A 76 6.35 16.01 -8.36
C GLN A 76 7.40 16.20 -7.25
N ALA A 77 8.33 15.25 -7.06
CA ALA A 77 9.29 15.22 -5.96
C ALA A 77 8.64 15.23 -4.55
N VAL A 78 7.44 14.65 -4.46
CA VAL A 78 6.68 14.51 -3.21
C VAL A 78 6.73 13.05 -2.77
N TRP A 79 7.13 12.82 -1.52
CA TRP A 79 7.17 11.47 -0.95
C TRP A 79 5.75 10.99 -0.60
N VAL A 80 5.54 9.68 -0.68
CA VAL A 80 4.24 9.04 -0.51
C VAL A 80 4.31 7.99 0.59
N GLY A 81 3.58 8.24 1.67
CA GLY A 81 3.34 7.29 2.75
C GLY A 81 2.06 6.50 2.57
N MET A 82 1.87 5.51 3.44
CA MET A 82 0.61 4.77 3.56
C MET A 82 0.22 4.60 5.02
N CYS A 83 -1.05 4.85 5.30
CA CYS A 83 -1.70 4.49 6.55
C CYS A 83 -2.87 3.53 6.28
N GLY A 84 -3.29 2.84 7.33
CA GLY A 84 -4.36 1.84 7.25
C GLY A 84 -3.85 0.42 7.39
N GLU A 85 -4.76 -0.53 7.25
CA GLU A 85 -4.50 -1.93 7.60
C GLU A 85 -3.50 -2.58 6.63
N MET A 86 -3.50 -2.17 5.35
CA MET A 86 -2.59 -2.71 4.35
C MET A 86 -1.12 -2.37 4.63
N ALA A 87 -0.82 -1.20 5.19
CA ALA A 87 0.55 -0.86 5.62
C ALA A 87 1.04 -1.81 6.73
N SER A 88 0.11 -2.35 7.52
CA SER A 88 0.38 -3.30 8.61
C SER A 88 0.32 -4.76 8.15
N ASP A 89 0.08 -5.04 6.86
CA ASP A 89 -0.04 -6.38 6.30
C ASP A 89 1.35 -6.91 5.86
N PRO A 90 1.86 -7.98 6.51
CA PRO A 90 3.12 -8.61 6.14
C PRO A 90 3.16 -9.13 4.70
N LEU A 91 2.02 -9.55 4.13
CA LEU A 91 1.94 -10.07 2.76
C LEU A 91 2.19 -8.97 1.73
N MET A 92 1.81 -7.73 2.04
CA MET A 92 1.98 -6.59 1.15
C MET A 92 3.29 -5.84 1.33
N THR A 93 4.02 -6.09 2.41
CA THR A 93 5.22 -5.30 2.75
C THR A 93 6.25 -5.29 1.61
N MET A 94 6.61 -6.46 1.06
CA MET A 94 7.55 -6.53 -0.07
C MET A 94 7.01 -5.85 -1.32
N VAL A 95 5.70 -5.98 -1.60
CA VAL A 95 5.07 -5.33 -2.75
C VAL A 95 5.13 -3.82 -2.61
N LEU A 96 4.73 -3.27 -1.45
CA LEU A 96 4.73 -1.84 -1.20
C LEU A 96 6.14 -1.23 -1.27
N ILE A 97 7.16 -1.94 -0.77
CA ILE A 97 8.56 -1.54 -0.96
C ILE A 97 8.90 -1.48 -2.45
N GLY A 98 8.55 -2.53 -3.20
CA GLY A 98 8.83 -2.62 -4.64
C GLY A 98 8.07 -1.62 -5.50
N MET A 99 6.90 -1.16 -5.03
CA MET A 99 6.14 -0.08 -5.64
C MET A 99 6.80 1.29 -5.40
N GLY A 100 7.72 1.39 -4.44
CA GLY A 100 8.42 2.62 -4.07
C GLY A 100 7.78 3.40 -2.92
N LEU A 101 7.01 2.75 -2.05
CA LEU A 101 6.40 3.44 -0.90
C LEU A 101 7.48 3.95 0.07
N ASP A 102 7.41 5.23 0.46
CA ASP A 102 8.45 5.89 1.27
C ASP A 102 8.24 5.71 2.79
N GLU A 103 6.98 5.69 3.24
CA GLU A 103 6.63 5.61 4.66
C GLU A 103 5.53 4.57 4.93
N PHE A 104 5.76 3.74 5.94
CA PHE A 104 4.77 2.78 6.46
C PHE A 104 4.28 3.25 7.84
N SER A 105 3.04 3.77 7.90
CA SER A 105 2.37 4.07 9.17
C SER A 105 1.54 2.88 9.62
N VAL A 106 2.09 2.11 10.57
CA VAL A 106 1.55 0.80 10.98
C VAL A 106 1.03 0.80 12.41
N SER A 107 0.19 -0.19 12.73
CA SER A 107 -0.24 -0.41 14.11
C SER A 107 0.97 -0.75 15.02
N PRO A 108 0.95 -0.35 16.31
CA PRO A 108 2.05 -0.66 17.23
C PRO A 108 2.36 -2.15 17.34
N VAL A 109 1.34 -3.02 17.23
CA VAL A 109 1.51 -4.48 17.30
C VAL A 109 2.20 -5.04 16.05
N SER A 110 2.00 -4.42 14.88
CA SER A 110 2.64 -4.84 13.63
C SER A 110 4.03 -4.22 13.44
N HIS A 111 4.38 -3.15 14.18
CA HIS A 111 5.60 -2.37 13.98
C HIS A 111 6.88 -3.22 13.91
N LEU A 112 7.09 -4.12 14.87
CA LEU A 112 8.31 -4.95 14.93
C LEU A 112 8.38 -5.92 13.75
N LEU A 113 7.26 -6.54 13.38
CA LEU A 113 7.17 -7.50 12.28
C LEU A 113 7.46 -6.82 10.93
N ILE A 114 6.79 -5.71 10.65
CA ILE A 114 6.98 -4.96 9.40
C ILE A 114 8.43 -4.44 9.31
N LYS A 115 8.97 -3.92 10.41
CA LYS A 115 10.39 -3.51 10.48
C LYS A 115 11.34 -4.68 10.24
N GLN A 116 11.06 -5.86 10.77
CA GLN A 116 11.89 -7.05 10.54
C GLN A 116 11.86 -7.45 9.07
N ILE A 117 10.71 -7.43 8.41
CA ILE A 117 10.60 -7.71 6.97
C ILE A 117 11.42 -6.69 6.17
N ILE A 118 11.15 -5.39 6.34
CA ILE A 118 11.86 -4.30 5.61
C ILE A 118 13.38 -4.44 5.72
N ARG A 119 13.90 -4.82 6.89
CA ARG A 119 15.35 -4.93 7.14
C ARG A 119 16.02 -6.15 6.51
N ASN A 120 15.25 -7.13 6.05
CA ASN A 120 15.76 -8.44 5.66
C ASN A 120 15.37 -8.87 4.24
N VAL A 121 14.65 -8.03 3.51
CA VAL A 121 14.30 -8.27 2.11
C VAL A 121 15.26 -7.50 1.21
N ASP A 122 15.53 -8.07 0.05
CA ASP A 122 16.27 -7.38 -1.00
C ASP A 122 15.33 -6.49 -1.83
N PHE A 123 15.77 -5.29 -2.19
CA PHE A 123 14.94 -4.35 -2.95
C PHE A 123 14.59 -4.89 -4.35
N HIS A 124 15.50 -5.62 -5.01
CA HIS A 124 15.25 -6.21 -6.32
C HIS A 124 14.17 -7.30 -6.27
N ASP A 125 14.17 -8.10 -5.20
CA ASP A 125 13.09 -9.07 -4.94
C ASP A 125 11.75 -8.36 -4.71
N CYS A 126 11.76 -7.19 -4.06
CA CYS A 126 10.57 -6.37 -3.84
C CYS A 126 10.03 -5.80 -5.17
N GLU A 127 10.88 -5.25 -6.04
CA GLU A 127 10.48 -4.79 -7.38
C GLU A 127 9.83 -5.91 -8.20
N ALA A 128 10.43 -7.10 -8.17
CA ALA A 128 9.85 -8.28 -8.83
C ALA A 128 8.49 -8.66 -8.24
N ALA A 129 8.33 -8.56 -6.91
CA ALA A 129 7.07 -8.81 -6.23
C ALA A 129 5.97 -7.81 -6.63
N ALA A 130 6.31 -6.51 -6.68
CA ALA A 130 5.39 -5.47 -7.11
C ALA A 130 4.91 -5.68 -8.54
N LYS A 131 5.83 -5.99 -9.47
CA LYS A 131 5.50 -6.27 -10.86
C LYS A 131 4.57 -7.49 -11.01
N ALA A 132 4.83 -8.56 -10.26
CA ALA A 132 4.00 -9.77 -10.29
C ALA A 132 2.60 -9.51 -9.70
N ALA A 133 2.50 -8.79 -8.59
CA ALA A 133 1.21 -8.45 -7.97
C ALA A 133 0.36 -7.56 -8.90
N LEU A 134 0.97 -6.55 -9.55
CA LEU A 134 0.29 -5.66 -10.49
C LEU A 134 -0.17 -6.36 -11.78
N ALA A 135 0.44 -7.49 -12.14
CA ALA A 135 0.06 -8.30 -13.30
C ALA A 135 -1.12 -9.25 -13.04
N GLY A 136 -1.53 -9.44 -11.77
CA GLY A 136 -2.69 -10.27 -11.42
C GLY A 136 -4.01 -9.72 -11.97
N SER A 137 -4.94 -10.60 -12.34
CA SER A 137 -6.23 -10.21 -12.91
C SER A 137 -7.37 -10.28 -11.89
N THR A 138 -7.20 -10.98 -10.78
CA THR A 138 -8.20 -11.09 -9.70
C THR A 138 -7.55 -10.91 -8.32
N SER A 139 -8.37 -10.59 -7.31
CA SER A 139 -7.86 -10.45 -5.92
C SER A 139 -7.34 -11.79 -5.38
N GLU A 140 -7.95 -12.90 -5.79
CA GLU A 140 -7.62 -14.25 -5.36
C GLU A 140 -6.26 -14.69 -5.95
N GLU A 141 -6.01 -14.40 -7.22
CA GLU A 141 -4.72 -14.65 -7.88
C GLU A 141 -3.58 -13.90 -7.18
N VAL A 142 -3.79 -12.60 -6.94
CA VAL A 142 -2.81 -11.77 -6.23
C VAL A 142 -2.59 -12.32 -4.83
N GLN A 143 -3.64 -12.62 -4.07
CA GLN A 143 -3.50 -13.15 -2.71
C GLN A 143 -2.75 -14.49 -2.68
N ALA A 144 -3.03 -15.39 -3.61
CA ALA A 144 -2.34 -16.68 -3.71
C ALA A 144 -0.84 -16.50 -4.00
N TYR A 145 -0.51 -15.55 -4.88
CA TYR A 145 0.87 -15.17 -5.14
C TYR A 145 1.57 -14.63 -3.88
N LEU A 146 0.95 -13.68 -3.16
CA LEU A 146 1.53 -13.06 -1.96
C LEU A 146 1.76 -14.09 -0.85
N LYS A 147 0.83 -15.03 -0.65
CA LYS A 147 0.99 -16.12 0.32
C LYS A 147 2.17 -17.03 -0.02
N THR A 148 2.35 -17.33 -1.31
CA THR A 148 3.47 -18.15 -1.79
C THR A 148 4.79 -17.42 -1.55
N LEU A 149 4.87 -16.14 -1.95
CA LEU A 149 6.03 -15.28 -1.71
C LEU A 149 6.38 -15.21 -0.21
N TYR A 150 5.38 -14.97 0.65
CA TYR A 150 5.58 -14.90 2.09
C TYR A 150 6.13 -16.22 2.66
N ASN A 151 5.56 -17.37 2.28
CA ASN A 151 6.05 -18.67 2.75
C ASN A 151 7.48 -18.96 2.29
N ASP A 152 7.81 -18.62 1.05
CA ASP A 152 9.12 -18.93 0.47
C ASP A 152 10.23 -18.01 0.99
N LYS A 153 9.94 -16.72 1.15
CA LYS A 153 10.94 -15.68 1.47
C LYS A 153 10.88 -15.20 2.92
N LEU A 154 9.72 -15.21 3.57
CA LEU A 154 9.51 -14.56 4.87
C LEU A 154 9.24 -15.54 6.02
N ASP A 155 8.58 -16.68 5.80
CA ASP A 155 8.26 -17.61 6.91
C ASP A 155 9.53 -18.16 7.58
N LYS A 156 10.55 -18.51 6.79
CA LYS A 156 11.86 -18.91 7.34
C LYS A 156 12.59 -17.77 8.04
N LEU A 157 12.39 -16.54 7.57
CA LEU A 157 13.00 -15.34 8.12
C LEU A 157 12.42 -14.96 9.49
N LEU A 158 11.13 -15.22 9.68
CA LEU A 158 10.38 -14.80 10.87
C LEU A 158 10.33 -15.87 11.97
N ARG A 159 10.66 -17.13 11.64
CA ARG A 159 10.79 -18.24 12.60
C ARG A 159 12.20 -18.39 13.21
N GLY A 160 13.15 -17.56 12.76
CA GLY A 160 14.54 -17.53 13.22
C GLY A 160 14.71 -16.81 14.55
#